data_AF-A0A975Q0E3-F1
#
_entry.id   AF-A0A975Q0E3-F1
#
_cell.length_a   1.000
_cell.length_b   1.000
_cell.length_c   1.000
_cell.angle_alpha   90.00
_cell.angle_beta   90.00
_cell.angle_gamma   90.00
#
_symmetry.space_group_name_H-M   'P 1'
#
loop_
_entity.id
_entity.type
_entity.pdbx_description
1 polymer ?
#
loop_
_entity_poly.entity_id
_entity_poly.type
_entity_poly.pdbx_seq_one_letter_code
_entity_poly.pdbx_strand_id
1 'polypeptide(L)'
;MNSMTPQEREAFYDREIAPALLSLSRRCAQHGISFMALAEWAPGSVGRTVNMAPGHSDTLPLANKAVAVSGNTDAMIHALIKEGKKDGHSSIYLFELGVPFEGMAGD
;
A
#
# COMPACT_ATOMS: atom_id res chain seq x y z
N MET A 1 23.40 -15.25 -15.20
CA MET A 1 22.29 -14.85 -14.30
C MET A 1 21.96 -16.06 -13.44
N ASN A 2 21.96 -15.90 -12.12
CA ASN A 2 21.70 -16.98 -11.19
C ASN A 2 20.22 -17.38 -11.32
N SER A 3 19.91 -18.51 -11.95
CA SER A 3 18.54 -18.91 -12.28
C SER A 3 17.91 -19.66 -11.12
N MET A 4 17.61 -18.96 -10.03
CA MET A 4 16.75 -19.47 -8.97
C MET A 4 15.35 -19.75 -9.55
N THR A 5 14.78 -20.89 -9.22
CA THR A 5 13.37 -21.24 -9.43
C THR A 5 12.45 -20.32 -8.61
N PRO A 6 11.15 -20.23 -8.93
CA PRO A 6 10.20 -19.47 -8.12
C PRO A 6 10.22 -19.83 -6.64
N GLN A 7 10.31 -21.13 -6.31
CA GLN A 7 10.37 -21.62 -4.93
C GLN A 7 11.68 -21.26 -4.24
N GLU A 8 12.81 -21.28 -4.93
CA GLU A 8 14.09 -20.82 -4.36
C GLU A 8 14.08 -19.31 -4.09
N ARG A 9 13.43 -18.52 -4.94
CA ARG A 9 13.27 -17.07 -4.72
C ARG A 9 12.33 -16.78 -3.55
N GLU A 10 11.23 -17.52 -3.42
CA GLU A 10 10.33 -17.45 -2.27
C GLU A 10 11.08 -17.78 -0.96
N ALA A 11 11.79 -18.90 -0.93
CA ALA A 11 12.57 -19.31 0.24
C ALA A 11 13.66 -18.29 0.61
N PHE A 12 14.32 -17.68 -0.39
CA PHE A 12 15.25 -16.58 -0.16
C PHE A 12 14.56 -15.32 0.36
N TYR A 13 13.38 -14.98 -0.19
CA TYR A 13 12.58 -13.86 0.29
C TYR A 13 12.22 -14.03 1.77
N ASP A 14 11.66 -15.18 2.15
CA ASP A 14 11.23 -15.46 3.51
C ASP A 14 12.40 -15.48 4.50
N ARG A 15 13.53 -16.08 4.11
CA ARG A 15 14.70 -16.24 4.98
C ARG A 15 15.49 -14.95 5.15
N GLU A 16 15.61 -14.14 4.11
CA GLU A 16 16.58 -13.04 4.07
C GLU A 16 15.96 -11.67 3.83
N ILE A 17 15.04 -11.56 2.86
CA ILE A 17 14.49 -10.26 2.46
C ILE A 17 13.41 -9.78 3.43
N ALA A 18 12.40 -10.60 3.76
CA ALA A 18 11.33 -10.22 4.65
C ALA A 18 11.84 -9.77 6.04
N PRO A 19 12.79 -10.48 6.69
CA PRO A 19 13.37 -10.03 7.96
C PRO A 19 14.15 -8.71 7.82
N ALA A 20 14.92 -8.54 6.74
CA ALA A 20 15.68 -7.31 6.49
C ALA A 20 14.75 -6.10 6.30
N LEU A 21 13.67 -6.26 5.52
CA LEU A 21 12.65 -5.23 5.31
C LEU A 21 11.92 -4.88 6.61
N LEU A 22 11.58 -5.86 7.44
CA LEU A 22 10.98 -5.62 8.75
C LEU A 22 11.92 -4.82 9.66
N SER A 23 13.20 -5.20 9.71
CA SER A 23 14.22 -4.49 10.49
C SER A 23 14.38 -3.05 10.02
N LEU A 24 14.42 -2.82 8.71
CA LEU A 24 14.49 -1.49 8.13
C LEU A 24 13.23 -0.66 8.46
N SER A 25 12.05 -1.23 8.28
CA SER A 25 10.77 -0.59 8.61
C SER A 25 10.71 -0.13 10.06
N ARG A 26 11.20 -0.95 11.01
CA ARG A 26 11.29 -0.59 12.43
C ARG A 26 12.24 0.58 12.67
N ARG A 27 13.40 0.62 12.00
CA ARG A 27 14.34 1.75 12.09
C ARG A 27 13.71 3.02 11.53
N CYS A 28 13.01 2.95 10.40
CA CYS A 28 12.25 4.08 9.86
C CYS A 28 11.20 4.57 10.86
N ALA A 29 10.47 3.66 11.52
CA ALA A 29 9.49 3.98 12.56
C ALA A 29 10.08 4.81 13.70
N GLN A 30 11.24 4.38 14.20
CA GLN A 30 11.93 5.03 15.33
C GLN A 30 12.35 6.47 15.01
N HIS A 31 12.48 6.82 13.74
CA HIS A 31 12.88 8.15 13.28
C HIS A 31 11.74 8.94 12.61
N GLY A 32 10.49 8.48 12.74
CA GLY A 32 9.34 9.16 12.14
C GLY A 32 9.33 9.15 10.62
N ILE A 33 9.97 8.17 10.00
CA ILE A 33 10.03 8.02 8.54
C ILE A 33 8.98 7.01 8.10
N SER A 34 8.04 7.44 7.24
CA SER A 34 7.13 6.53 6.56
C SER A 34 7.89 5.65 5.56
N PHE A 35 7.57 4.36 5.53
CA PHE A 35 8.28 3.36 4.74
C PHE A 35 7.30 2.35 4.14
N MET A 36 7.51 2.03 2.87
CA MET A 36 6.83 0.95 2.19
C MET A 36 7.83 0.21 1.31
N ALA A 37 7.79 -1.11 1.37
CA ALA A 37 8.50 -1.98 0.45
C ALA A 37 7.53 -3.02 -0.13
N LEU A 38 7.69 -3.29 -1.42
CA LEU A 38 7.03 -4.35 -2.16
C LEU A 38 8.11 -5.18 -2.85
N ALA A 39 8.06 -6.49 -2.67
CA ALA A 39 8.93 -7.43 -3.35
C ALA A 39 8.08 -8.47 -4.07
N GLU A 40 8.46 -8.82 -5.29
CA GLU A 40 7.81 -9.86 -6.10
C GLU A 40 8.84 -10.95 -6.41
N TRP A 41 8.58 -12.19 -5.98
CA TRP A 41 9.47 -13.34 -6.25
C TRP A 41 8.98 -14.22 -7.39
N ALA A 42 7.71 -14.08 -7.77
CA ALA A 42 7.11 -14.64 -8.97
C ALA A 42 5.95 -13.74 -9.41
N PRO A 43 5.55 -13.74 -10.69
CA PRO A 43 4.42 -12.94 -11.16
C PRO A 43 3.18 -13.10 -10.27
N GLY A 44 2.73 -12.02 -9.65
CA GLY A 44 1.59 -11.99 -8.72
C GLY A 44 1.86 -12.51 -7.30
N SER A 45 3.04 -13.06 -7.04
CA SER A 45 3.47 -13.52 -5.71
C SER A 45 4.32 -12.45 -5.04
N VAL A 46 3.67 -11.66 -4.20
CA VAL A 46 4.24 -10.45 -3.61
C VAL A 46 4.25 -10.49 -2.09
N GLY A 47 5.24 -9.83 -1.51
CA GLY A 47 5.35 -9.58 -0.09
C GLY A 47 5.51 -8.09 0.16
N ARG A 48 4.85 -7.60 1.20
CA ARG A 48 4.74 -6.17 1.49
C ARG A 48 5.11 -5.88 2.95
N THR A 49 5.93 -4.86 3.16
CA THR A 49 6.21 -4.29 4.48
C THR A 49 5.85 -2.82 4.47
N VAL A 50 5.01 -2.37 5.40
CA VAL A 50 4.50 -1.00 5.46
C VAL A 50 4.56 -0.48 6.88
N ASN A 51 4.95 0.79 7.02
CA ASN A 51 4.82 1.59 8.21
C ASN A 51 4.56 3.04 7.80
N MET A 52 3.58 3.69 8.42
CA MET A 52 3.26 5.08 8.15
C MET A 52 3.50 5.91 9.41
N ALA A 53 4.38 6.90 9.33
CA ALA A 53 4.59 7.86 10.40
C ALA A 53 3.41 8.85 10.48
N PRO A 54 3.08 9.41 11.66
CA PRO A 54 2.08 10.46 11.78
C PRO A 54 2.37 11.64 10.84
N GLY A 55 1.33 12.19 10.20
CA GLY A 55 1.48 13.32 9.27
C GLY A 55 2.09 12.97 7.91
N HIS A 56 2.10 11.69 7.54
CA HIS A 56 2.52 11.26 6.20
C HIS A 56 1.68 11.93 5.10
N SER A 57 2.26 12.09 3.91
CA SER A 57 1.49 12.44 2.71
C SER A 57 0.70 11.24 2.19
N ASP A 58 -0.24 11.48 1.26
CA ASP A 58 -1.14 10.46 0.71
C ASP A 58 -0.47 9.51 -0.30
N THR A 59 0.76 9.80 -0.73
CA THR A 59 1.46 9.02 -1.76
C THR A 59 1.66 7.56 -1.35
N LEU A 60 2.17 7.32 -0.15
CA LEU A 60 2.41 5.96 0.35
C LEU A 60 1.11 5.21 0.69
N PRO A 61 0.10 5.82 1.33
CA PRO A 61 -1.23 5.23 1.45
C PRO A 61 -1.85 4.83 0.11
N LEU A 62 -1.76 5.68 -0.91
CA LEU A 62 -2.28 5.40 -2.25
C LEU A 62 -1.55 4.20 -2.88
N ALA A 63 -0.22 4.18 -2.83
CA ALA A 63 0.58 3.05 -3.31
C ALA A 63 0.23 1.75 -2.55
N ASN A 64 0.10 1.83 -1.22
CA ASN A 64 -0.27 0.68 -0.40
C ASN A 64 -1.65 0.12 -0.76
N LYS A 65 -2.61 1.00 -1.07
CA LYS A 65 -3.95 0.65 -1.54
C LYS A 65 -3.90 -0.04 -2.90
N ALA A 66 -3.11 0.48 -3.85
CA ALA A 66 -2.91 -0.14 -5.17
C ALA A 66 -2.34 -1.58 -5.05
N VAL A 67 -1.43 -1.82 -4.11
CA VAL A 67 -0.95 -3.18 -3.81
C VAL A 67 -2.05 -4.06 -3.21
N ALA A 68 -2.84 -3.52 -2.27
CA ALA A 68 -3.89 -4.28 -1.58
C ALA A 68 -5.00 -4.78 -2.52
N VAL A 69 -5.26 -4.05 -3.61
CA VAL A 69 -6.27 -4.42 -4.61
C VAL A 69 -5.71 -5.32 -5.72
N SER A 70 -4.40 -5.62 -5.71
CA SER A 70 -3.75 -6.54 -6.66
C SER A 70 -4.08 -6.25 -8.13
N GLY A 71 -4.13 -4.97 -8.51
CA GLY A 71 -4.43 -4.54 -9.88
C GLY A 71 -5.92 -4.55 -10.25
N ASN A 72 -6.84 -4.88 -9.34
CA ASN A 72 -8.26 -4.78 -9.58
C ASN A 72 -8.73 -3.31 -9.55
N THR A 73 -9.06 -2.78 -10.72
CA THR A 73 -9.51 -1.39 -10.91
C THR A 73 -10.79 -1.07 -10.14
N ASP A 74 -11.79 -1.95 -10.16
CA ASP A 74 -13.07 -1.72 -9.46
C ASP A 74 -12.86 -1.68 -7.95
N ALA A 75 -12.02 -2.57 -7.42
CA ALA A 75 -11.64 -2.56 -6.02
C ALA A 75 -10.87 -1.28 -5.65
N MET A 76 -10.03 -0.75 -6.55
CA MET A 76 -9.35 0.53 -6.35
C MET A 76 -10.35 1.69 -6.28
N ILE A 77 -11.26 1.79 -7.25
CA ILE A 77 -12.29 2.83 -7.28
C ILE A 77 -13.17 2.74 -6.04
N HIS A 78 -13.58 1.53 -5.65
CA HIS A 78 -14.37 1.31 -4.44
C HIS A 78 -13.64 1.78 -3.17
N ALA A 79 -12.34 1.47 -3.06
CA ALA A 79 -11.53 1.92 -1.93
C ALA A 79 -11.39 3.46 -1.88
N LEU A 80 -11.24 4.12 -3.03
CA LEU A 80 -11.20 5.58 -3.13
C LEU A 80 -12.55 6.22 -2.78
N ILE A 81 -13.67 5.66 -3.23
CA ILE A 81 -15.01 6.11 -2.85
C ILE A 81 -15.21 5.99 -1.33
N LYS A 82 -14.82 4.85 -0.74
CA LYS A 82 -14.98 4.61 0.70
C LYS A 82 -14.17 5.60 1.54
N GLU A 83 -12.93 5.87 1.14
CA GLU A 83 -12.06 6.86 1.77
C GLU A 83 -12.63 8.28 1.60
N GLY A 84 -13.00 8.67 0.38
CA GLY A 84 -13.60 9.98 0.11
C GLY A 84 -14.87 10.25 0.93
N LYS A 85 -15.72 9.24 1.13
CA LYS A 85 -16.91 9.36 1.99
C LYS A 85 -16.57 9.56 3.47
N LYS A 86 -15.48 8.96 3.94
CA LYS A 86 -15.07 8.93 5.34
C LYS A 86 -14.26 10.17 5.72
N ASP A 87 -13.26 10.49 4.92
CA ASP A 87 -12.20 11.45 5.24
C ASP A 87 -12.31 12.73 4.36
N GLY A 88 -13.23 12.76 3.39
CA GLY A 88 -13.37 13.83 2.38
C GLY A 88 -12.48 13.62 1.16
N HIS A 89 -12.71 14.37 0.08
CA HIS A 89 -11.86 14.32 -1.11
C HIS A 89 -11.93 15.61 -1.95
N SER A 90 -10.92 15.80 -2.81
CA SER A 90 -10.90 16.87 -3.83
C SER A 90 -10.98 16.35 -5.27
N SER A 91 -11.22 15.05 -5.45
CA SER A 91 -11.34 14.43 -6.77
C SER A 91 -12.64 14.82 -7.48
N ILE A 92 -12.52 15.41 -8.67
CA ILE A 92 -13.67 15.72 -9.54
C ILE A 92 -14.41 14.44 -9.99
N TYR A 93 -13.68 13.35 -10.22
CA TYR A 93 -14.27 12.09 -10.68
C TYR A 93 -15.10 11.40 -9.59
N LEU A 94 -14.67 11.50 -8.33
CA LEU A 94 -15.47 11.00 -7.22
C LEU A 94 -16.75 11.84 -7.05
N PHE A 95 -16.67 13.16 -7.28
CA PHE A 95 -17.83 14.03 -7.31
C PHE A 95 -18.82 13.68 -8.43
N GLU A 96 -18.33 13.46 -9.64
CA GLU A 96 -19.15 12.99 -10.77
C GLU A 96 -19.82 11.63 -10.51
N LEU A 97 -19.18 10.76 -9.72
CA LEU A 97 -19.74 9.49 -9.24
C LEU A 97 -20.71 9.65 -8.04
N GLY A 98 -21.00 10.88 -7.62
CA GLY A 98 -21.96 11.20 -6.56
C GLY A 98 -21.40 11.15 -5.14
N VAL A 99 -20.07 11.19 -4.97
CA VAL A 99 -19.43 11.35 -3.66
C VAL A 99 -19.23 12.85 -3.39
N PRO A 100 -19.83 13.44 -2.33
CA PRO A 100 -19.64 14.86 -2.05
C PRO A 100 -18.20 15.16 -1.64
N PHE A 101 -17.70 16.36 -1.98
CA PHE A 101 -16.34 16.80 -1.63
C PHE A 101 -16.08 16.78 -0.11
N GLU A 102 -17.13 17.09 0.66
CA GLU A 102 -17.10 17.03 2.11
C GLU A 102 -17.31 15.57 2.53
N GLY A 103 -16.40 15.05 3.36
CA GLY A 103 -16.61 13.78 4.02
C GLY A 103 -17.90 13.87 4.84
N MET A 104 -18.68 12.79 4.89
CA MET A 104 -19.77 12.71 5.86
C MET A 104 -19.11 12.59 7.24
N ALA A 105 -18.76 13.72 7.85
CA ALA A 105 -18.56 13.80 9.27
C ALA A 105 -19.86 13.27 9.88
N GLY A 106 -19.81 12.04 10.42
CA GLY A 106 -20.96 11.43 11.03
C GLY A 106 -21.47 12.31 12.18
N ASP A 107 -22.78 12.47 12.23
CA ASP A 107 -23.51 12.61 13.49
C ASP A 107 -23.16 11.45 14.45
#